data_AF-A0A258W5A6-F1
#
_entry.id   AF-A0A258W5A6-F1
#
_cell.length_a   1.000
_cell.length_b   1.000
_cell.length_c   1.000
_cell.angle_alpha   90.00
_cell.angle_beta   90.00
_cell.angle_gamma   90.00
#
_symmetry.space_group_name_H-M   'P 1'
#
loop_
_entity.id
_entity.type
_entity.pdbx_description
1 polymer ?
#
loop_
_entity_poly.entity_id
_entity_poly.type
_entity_poly.pdbx_seq_one_letter_code
_entity_poly.pdbx_strand_id
1 'polypeptide(L)'
;MKMKFLVLMIAVVSFAACEKVNNLIEVPNKMDDLNKKMDKMTTGMDTTNSNMDKMVSGMNSTVVGINDQRVFLPVKELMDEANYEKLSPIPSQLMPFGKKLAEAITVNDLAELVYLWQKEIREVNPTKQMDKEGNEIAYTDAEVTRINKIKLGRTLAIETVCGFLSDEKVNELIATHIENHSRYEETAYEILMFRTQFVRDILLKESLLSQPLSTVGKINQAVIYAQQLDFIARLPFSEKVAFKVSGFLAPYPNVIEEKLDPKMMLPLLKKIELSVKQDFKMEQQNFKVSNSSEKNAQNQQIQSDIFNKAIEQLNVGLQYWEANTPK
;
A
#
# COMPACT_ATOMS: atom_id res chain seq x y z
N MET A 1 52.98 66.38 -55.47
CA MET A 1 53.87 65.24 -55.78
C MET A 1 54.53 64.79 -54.48
N LYS A 2 54.44 63.49 -54.18
CA LYS A 2 54.69 62.83 -52.88
C LYS A 2 56.07 63.12 -52.27
N MET A 3 56.15 63.76 -51.10
CA MET A 3 57.23 63.70 -50.07
C MET A 3 57.15 64.88 -49.06
N LYS A 4 55.95 65.27 -48.62
CA LYS A 4 55.77 66.28 -47.54
C LYS A 4 54.84 65.85 -46.41
N PHE A 5 54.37 64.60 -46.42
CA PHE A 5 53.52 64.02 -45.37
C PHE A 5 54.22 63.00 -44.45
N LEU A 6 55.47 62.63 -44.74
CA LEU A 6 56.18 61.60 -43.97
C LEU A 6 57.13 62.15 -42.89
N VAL A 7 57.45 63.45 -42.94
CA VAL A 7 58.46 64.06 -42.04
C VAL A 7 57.81 64.86 -40.89
N LEU A 8 56.50 65.11 -40.95
CA LEU A 8 55.77 65.82 -39.88
C LEU A 8 55.21 64.89 -38.79
N MET A 9 55.27 63.57 -38.96
CA MET A 9 54.77 62.58 -37.98
C MET A 9 55.86 62.05 -37.02
N ILE A 10 57.12 62.45 -37.21
CA ILE A 10 58.25 61.98 -36.39
C ILE A 10 58.58 62.95 -35.24
N ALA A 11 57.96 64.13 -35.19
CA ALA A 11 58.19 65.14 -34.14
C ALA A 11 57.18 65.11 -32.96
N VAL A 12 56.31 64.09 -32.84
CA VAL A 12 55.32 64.00 -31.74
C VAL A 12 55.46 62.73 -30.87
N VAL A 13 56.45 61.86 -31.13
CA VAL A 13 56.65 60.62 -30.34
C VAL A 13 58.01 60.60 -29.62
N SER A 14 58.42 61.71 -29.01
CA SER A 14 59.69 61.74 -28.26
C SER A 14 59.64 62.46 -26.90
N PHE A 15 58.45 62.79 -26.40
CA PHE A 15 58.25 63.38 -25.06
C PHE A 15 57.24 62.58 -24.20
N ALA A 16 57.35 61.25 -24.22
CA ALA A 16 56.66 60.39 -23.25
C ALA A 16 57.60 59.25 -22.81
N ALA A 17 58.81 59.62 -22.40
CA ALA A 17 59.77 58.76 -21.71
C ALA A 17 60.04 59.36 -20.32
N CYS A 18 59.08 59.24 -19.42
CA CYS A 18 59.26 59.31 -17.96
C CYS A 18 57.93 58.99 -17.26
N GLU A 19 57.54 57.70 -17.25
CA GLU A 19 56.58 57.12 -16.27
C GLU A 19 56.41 55.60 -16.41
N LYS A 20 57.04 54.95 -17.40
CA LYS A 20 57.23 53.50 -17.45
C LYS A 20 58.33 53.06 -16.46
N VAL A 21 58.01 52.90 -15.17
CA VAL A 21 58.61 51.85 -14.29
C VAL A 21 57.67 51.43 -13.14
N ASN A 22 56.67 52.22 -12.71
CA ASN A 22 55.88 51.87 -11.51
C ASN A 22 54.58 51.06 -11.72
N ASN A 23 54.11 50.85 -12.96
CA ASN A 23 52.84 50.13 -13.21
C ASN A 23 52.98 48.66 -13.68
N LEU A 24 54.18 48.07 -13.67
CA LEU A 24 54.38 46.65 -14.00
C LEU A 24 54.36 45.71 -12.78
N ILE A 25 54.24 46.24 -11.56
CA ILE A 25 54.21 45.43 -10.32
C ILE A 25 52.78 45.18 -9.82
N GLU A 26 51.77 45.92 -10.27
CA GLU A 26 50.36 45.74 -9.82
C GLU A 26 49.48 44.82 -10.68
N VAL A 27 49.92 44.45 -11.89
CA VAL A 27 49.16 43.55 -12.76
C VAL A 27 49.24 42.06 -12.36
N PRO A 28 50.37 41.52 -11.87
CA PRO A 28 50.44 40.11 -11.44
C PRO A 28 49.51 39.83 -10.25
N ASN A 29 49.46 40.75 -9.28
CA ASN A 29 48.67 40.57 -8.05
C ASN A 29 47.16 40.60 -8.30
N LYS A 30 46.68 41.35 -9.31
CA LYS A 30 45.24 41.39 -9.64
C LYS A 30 44.80 40.16 -10.43
N MET A 31 45.65 39.56 -11.28
CA MET A 31 45.34 38.29 -11.94
C MET A 31 45.41 37.10 -10.97
N ASP A 32 46.38 37.09 -10.05
CA ASP A 32 46.46 36.06 -9.01
C ASP A 32 45.27 36.10 -8.05
N ASP A 33 44.79 37.30 -7.70
CA ASP A 33 43.59 37.45 -6.86
C ASP A 33 42.30 37.05 -7.60
N LEU A 34 42.26 37.25 -8.93
CA LEU A 34 41.15 36.80 -9.79
C LEU A 34 41.17 35.28 -9.98
N ASN A 35 42.34 34.67 -10.21
CA ASN A 35 42.50 33.22 -10.28
C ASN A 35 42.20 32.57 -8.93
N LYS A 36 42.65 33.14 -7.81
CA LYS A 36 42.29 32.64 -6.46
C LYS A 36 40.80 32.76 -6.17
N LYS A 37 40.11 33.79 -6.68
CA LYS A 37 38.65 33.93 -6.57
C LYS A 37 37.91 32.96 -7.48
N MET A 38 38.39 32.73 -8.70
CA MET A 38 37.85 31.72 -9.63
C MET A 38 38.04 30.31 -9.07
N ASP A 39 39.24 29.97 -8.60
CA ASP A 39 39.53 28.70 -7.94
C ASP A 39 38.68 28.52 -6.68
N LYS A 40 38.51 29.55 -5.84
CA LYS A 40 37.57 29.48 -4.70
C LYS A 40 36.12 29.31 -5.10
N MET A 41 35.69 29.89 -6.23
CA MET A 41 34.33 29.77 -6.74
C MET A 41 34.10 28.38 -7.34
N THR A 42 35.06 27.84 -8.09
CA THR A 42 35.02 26.47 -8.64
C THR A 42 35.10 25.43 -7.52
N THR A 43 36.02 25.59 -6.56
CA THR A 43 36.10 24.73 -5.37
C THR A 43 34.83 24.85 -4.52
N GLY A 44 34.24 26.05 -4.44
CA GLY A 44 32.95 26.27 -3.79
C GLY A 44 31.80 25.55 -4.49
N MET A 45 31.75 25.59 -5.82
CA MET A 45 30.77 24.85 -6.64
C MET A 45 30.97 23.33 -6.52
N ASP A 46 32.21 22.83 -6.53
CA ASP A 46 32.51 21.41 -6.34
C ASP A 46 32.15 20.93 -4.92
N THR A 47 32.37 21.79 -3.92
CA THR A 47 31.96 21.51 -2.53
C THR A 47 30.44 21.54 -2.40
N THR A 48 29.75 22.47 -3.07
CA THR A 48 28.28 22.51 -3.11
C THR A 48 27.70 21.30 -3.82
N ASN A 49 28.26 20.88 -4.97
CA ASN A 49 27.84 19.67 -5.67
C ASN A 49 28.10 18.42 -4.84
N SER A 50 29.27 18.29 -4.22
CA SER A 50 29.57 17.18 -3.31
C SER A 50 28.65 17.12 -2.10
N ASN A 51 28.29 18.27 -1.52
CA ASN A 51 27.33 18.35 -0.42
C ASN A 51 25.90 18.06 -0.88
N MET A 52 25.53 18.42 -2.11
CA MET A 52 24.24 18.11 -2.70
C MET A 52 24.13 16.61 -3.02
N ASP A 53 25.18 15.98 -3.55
CA ASP A 53 25.23 14.53 -3.78
C ASP A 53 25.21 13.75 -2.47
N LYS A 54 25.90 14.22 -1.42
CA LYS A 54 25.82 13.65 -0.06
C LYS A 54 24.44 13.84 0.56
N MET A 55 23.77 14.96 0.28
CA MET A 55 22.41 15.21 0.75
C MET A 55 21.39 14.33 0.00
N VAL A 56 21.54 14.14 -1.31
CA VAL A 56 20.73 13.21 -2.12
C VAL A 56 20.98 11.77 -1.68
N SER A 57 22.23 11.37 -1.46
CA SER A 57 22.58 10.06 -0.93
C SER A 57 22.06 9.86 0.50
N GLY A 58 22.14 10.90 1.34
CA GLY A 58 21.60 10.90 2.71
C GLY A 58 20.08 10.82 2.72
N MET A 59 19.41 11.53 1.83
CA MET A 59 17.96 11.43 1.61
C MET A 59 17.58 10.05 1.08
N ASN A 60 18.29 9.50 0.10
CA ASN A 60 18.04 8.15 -0.41
C ASN A 60 18.21 7.09 0.68
N SER A 61 19.27 7.16 1.48
CA SER A 61 19.48 6.23 2.61
C SER A 61 18.43 6.38 3.72
N THR A 62 17.94 7.61 3.96
CA THR A 62 16.88 7.90 4.92
C THR A 62 15.52 7.43 4.40
N VAL A 63 15.25 7.60 3.10
CA VAL A 63 14.05 7.11 2.42
C VAL A 63 14.01 5.58 2.42
N VAL A 64 15.14 4.92 2.16
CA VAL A 64 15.26 3.46 2.29
C VAL A 64 15.03 3.02 3.74
N GLY A 65 15.69 3.64 4.72
CA GLY A 65 15.51 3.31 6.14
C GLY A 65 14.08 3.55 6.66
N ILE A 66 13.41 4.60 6.19
CA ILE A 66 11.99 4.85 6.50
C ILE A 66 11.10 3.80 5.81
N ASN A 67 11.39 3.44 4.56
CA ASN A 67 10.62 2.43 3.84
C ASN A 67 10.73 1.05 4.51
N ASP A 68 11.93 0.67 4.94
CA ASP A 68 12.19 -0.57 5.68
C ASP A 68 11.46 -0.58 7.02
N GLN A 69 11.42 0.57 7.74
CA GLN A 69 10.65 0.69 8.99
C GLN A 69 9.14 0.61 8.77
N ARG A 70 8.62 1.13 7.64
CA ARG A 70 7.19 1.05 7.27
C ARG A 70 6.72 -0.38 6.98
N VAL A 71 7.64 -1.29 6.64
CA VAL A 71 7.36 -2.72 6.44
C VAL A 71 7.67 -3.52 7.71
N PHE A 72 8.85 -3.31 8.31
CA PHE A 72 9.35 -4.11 9.43
C PHE A 72 8.46 -4.04 10.67
N LEU A 73 8.07 -2.83 11.11
CA LEU A 73 7.26 -2.70 12.33
C LEU A 73 5.89 -3.38 12.17
N PRO A 74 5.11 -3.12 11.10
CA PRO A 74 3.88 -3.87 10.88
C PRO A 74 4.07 -5.39 10.80
N VAL A 75 5.12 -5.89 10.13
CA VAL A 75 5.43 -7.32 10.09
C VAL A 75 5.66 -7.88 11.48
N LYS A 76 6.47 -7.21 12.30
CA LYS A 76 6.75 -7.62 13.68
C LYS A 76 5.47 -7.71 14.51
N GLU A 77 4.63 -6.68 14.45
CA GLU A 77 3.38 -6.61 15.23
C GLU A 77 2.35 -7.63 14.76
N LEU A 78 2.26 -7.89 13.44
CA LEU A 78 1.41 -8.94 12.88
C LEU A 78 1.86 -10.34 13.28
N MET A 79 3.13 -10.54 13.63
CA MET A 79 3.69 -11.82 14.08
C MET A 79 3.66 -12.01 15.60
N ASP A 80 3.36 -10.95 16.37
CA ASP A 80 3.32 -11.00 17.84
C ASP A 80 2.11 -11.81 18.34
N GLU A 81 2.37 -12.88 19.09
CA GLU A 81 1.33 -13.74 19.66
C GLU A 81 0.38 -13.00 20.60
N ALA A 82 0.81 -11.89 21.21
CA ALA A 82 -0.03 -11.05 22.06
C ALA A 82 -1.17 -10.39 21.27
N ASN A 83 -0.96 -10.12 19.98
CA ASN A 83 -1.98 -9.55 19.09
C ASN A 83 -3.01 -10.58 18.61
N TYR A 84 -2.87 -11.86 18.98
CA TYR A 84 -3.81 -12.92 18.66
C TYR A 84 -4.85 -13.19 19.75
N GLU A 85 -4.90 -12.40 20.82
CA GLU A 85 -5.89 -12.58 21.88
C GLU A 85 -7.32 -12.34 21.41
N LYS A 86 -7.53 -11.39 20.49
CA LYS A 86 -8.86 -10.99 20.01
C LYS A 86 -8.94 -11.04 18.49
N LEU A 87 -9.13 -12.27 17.98
CA LEU A 87 -9.20 -12.55 16.55
C LEU A 87 -10.62 -12.51 15.95
N SER A 88 -11.65 -12.72 16.77
CA SER A 88 -13.04 -12.88 16.31
C SER A 88 -14.02 -11.97 17.10
N PRO A 89 -15.10 -11.47 16.47
CA PRO A 89 -15.45 -11.60 15.04
C PRO A 89 -14.62 -10.68 14.13
N ILE A 90 -13.93 -9.69 14.71
CA ILE A 90 -13.07 -8.74 14.00
C ILE A 90 -11.68 -8.78 14.64
N PRO A 91 -10.60 -9.01 13.86
CA PRO A 91 -9.23 -9.08 14.38
C PRO A 91 -8.66 -7.68 14.65
N SER A 92 -9.30 -6.94 15.56
CA SER A 92 -9.05 -5.51 15.80
C SER A 92 -7.61 -5.16 16.15
N GLN A 93 -6.86 -6.09 16.77
CA GLN A 93 -5.44 -5.90 17.11
C GLN A 93 -4.52 -6.02 15.89
N LEU A 94 -4.93 -6.75 14.84
CA LEU A 94 -4.16 -6.93 13.62
C LEU A 94 -4.46 -5.83 12.59
N MET A 95 -5.70 -5.32 12.55
CA MET A 95 -6.17 -4.38 11.52
C MET A 95 -5.27 -3.14 11.30
N PRO A 96 -4.82 -2.41 12.34
CA PRO A 96 -3.99 -1.22 12.14
C PRO A 96 -2.64 -1.55 11.48
N PHE A 97 -2.05 -2.69 11.83
CA PHE A 97 -0.76 -3.11 11.29
C PHE A 97 -0.92 -3.73 9.90
N GLY A 98 -1.96 -4.53 9.68
CA GLY A 98 -2.28 -5.08 8.37
C GLY A 98 -2.52 -3.99 7.33
N LYS A 99 -3.27 -2.94 7.69
CA LYS A 99 -3.47 -1.76 6.83
C LYS A 99 -2.15 -1.03 6.52
N LYS A 100 -1.33 -0.74 7.53
CA LYS A 100 -0.03 -0.06 7.34
C LYS A 100 0.89 -0.87 6.44
N LEU A 101 0.94 -2.20 6.63
CA LEU A 101 1.74 -3.08 5.79
C LEU A 101 1.21 -3.10 4.35
N ALA A 102 -0.10 -3.25 4.17
CA ALA A 102 -0.74 -3.24 2.84
C ALA A 102 -0.46 -1.94 2.07
N GLU A 103 -0.39 -0.79 2.75
CA GLU A 103 -0.01 0.50 2.16
C GLU A 103 1.47 0.53 1.75
N ALA A 104 2.38 -0.05 2.54
CA ALA A 104 3.82 0.06 2.35
C ALA A 104 4.45 -1.03 1.46
N ILE A 105 3.97 -2.27 1.54
CA ILE A 105 4.60 -3.44 0.91
C ILE A 105 4.46 -3.42 -0.62
N THR A 106 5.48 -3.85 -1.36
CA THR A 106 5.37 -4.04 -2.81
C THR A 106 4.62 -5.33 -3.13
N VAL A 107 4.13 -5.49 -4.35
CA VAL A 107 3.45 -6.71 -4.79
C VAL A 107 4.35 -7.94 -4.73
N ASN A 108 5.61 -7.80 -5.15
CA ASN A 108 6.59 -8.90 -5.10
C ASN A 108 6.89 -9.33 -3.66
N ASP A 109 7.15 -8.36 -2.77
CA ASP A 109 7.45 -8.65 -1.37
C ASP A 109 6.25 -9.26 -0.65
N LEU A 110 5.03 -8.83 -1.02
CA LEU A 110 3.81 -9.43 -0.49
C LEU A 110 3.66 -10.89 -0.91
N ALA A 111 3.85 -11.19 -2.21
CA ALA A 111 3.74 -12.55 -2.71
C ALA A 111 4.76 -13.49 -2.03
N GLU A 112 5.99 -13.03 -1.85
CA GLU A 112 7.01 -13.78 -1.10
C GLU A 112 6.64 -13.94 0.39
N LEU A 113 6.21 -12.86 1.05
CA LEU A 113 5.84 -12.88 2.46
C LEU A 113 4.68 -13.87 2.71
N VAL A 114 3.62 -13.82 1.90
CA VAL A 114 2.47 -14.71 2.02
C VAL A 114 2.87 -16.16 1.78
N TYR A 115 3.71 -16.43 0.77
CA TYR A 115 4.24 -17.77 0.52
C TYR A 115 5.01 -18.31 1.73
N LEU A 116 5.91 -17.50 2.31
CA LEU A 116 6.70 -17.89 3.48
C LEU A 116 5.82 -18.11 4.72
N TRP A 117 4.90 -17.19 5.01
CA TRP A 117 4.00 -17.32 6.16
C TRP A 117 3.08 -18.52 6.04
N GLN A 118 2.53 -18.80 4.86
CA GLN A 118 1.78 -20.04 4.67
C GLN A 118 2.63 -21.28 4.86
N LYS A 119 3.87 -21.29 4.36
CA LYS A 119 4.78 -22.41 4.57
C LYS A 119 5.02 -22.64 6.05
N GLU A 120 5.24 -21.58 6.82
CA GLU A 120 5.36 -21.67 8.27
C GLU A 120 4.08 -22.19 8.93
N ILE A 121 2.91 -21.70 8.53
CA ILE A 121 1.63 -22.20 9.06
C ILE A 121 1.46 -23.70 8.76
N ARG A 122 1.83 -24.17 7.56
CA ARG A 122 1.65 -25.56 7.14
C ARG A 122 2.66 -26.52 7.79
N GLU A 123 3.92 -26.14 7.80
CA GLU A 123 5.03 -27.07 8.02
C GLU A 123 5.67 -26.92 9.40
N VAL A 124 5.54 -25.76 10.04
CA VAL A 124 6.21 -25.49 11.31
C VAL A 124 5.28 -25.82 12.47
N ASN A 125 5.62 -26.89 13.18
CA ASN A 125 5.12 -27.17 14.51
C ASN A 125 6.29 -27.08 15.51
N PRO A 126 6.04 -26.77 16.79
CA PRO A 126 7.07 -26.85 17.81
C PRO A 126 7.75 -28.23 17.81
N THR A 127 8.99 -28.34 18.28
CA THR A 127 9.60 -29.65 18.45
C THR A 127 8.89 -30.40 19.57
N LYS A 128 8.45 -31.63 19.31
CA LYS A 128 7.90 -32.48 20.37
C LYS A 128 9.01 -32.88 21.33
N GLN A 129 8.66 -32.94 22.61
CA GLN A 129 9.57 -33.48 23.62
C GLN A 129 9.70 -34.99 23.44
N MET A 130 10.81 -35.56 23.88
CA MET A 130 11.03 -37.01 23.89
C MET A 130 10.92 -37.51 25.34
N ASP A 131 10.31 -38.67 25.53
CA ASP A 131 10.35 -39.39 26.81
C ASP A 131 11.76 -39.97 27.05
N LYS A 132 11.93 -40.65 28.19
CA LYS A 132 13.24 -41.21 28.58
C LYS A 132 13.65 -42.39 27.70
N GLU A 133 12.68 -42.97 26.99
CA GLU A 133 12.79 -44.11 26.10
C GLU A 133 13.00 -43.70 24.63
N GLY A 134 12.97 -42.38 24.35
CA GLY A 134 13.19 -41.79 23.04
C GLY A 134 11.93 -41.70 22.16
N ASN A 135 10.73 -41.88 22.72
CA ASN A 135 9.48 -41.70 21.99
C ASN A 135 8.98 -40.26 22.09
N GLU A 136 8.34 -39.79 21.01
CA GLU A 136 7.72 -38.46 20.99
C GLU A 136 6.56 -38.37 21.99
N ILE A 137 6.62 -37.39 22.88
CA ILE A 137 5.54 -37.02 23.77
C ILE A 137 4.49 -36.23 22.97
N ALA A 138 3.24 -36.65 23.05
CA ALA A 138 2.12 -35.93 22.44
C ALA A 138 1.96 -34.55 23.08
N TYR A 139 1.53 -33.56 22.29
CA TYR A 139 1.23 -32.24 22.81
C TYR A 139 0.11 -32.30 23.85
N THR A 140 0.26 -31.49 24.89
CA THR A 140 -0.81 -31.17 25.83
C THR A 140 -1.90 -30.36 25.12
N ASP A 141 -3.13 -30.39 25.65
CA ASP A 141 -4.25 -29.60 25.12
C ASP A 141 -3.96 -28.09 25.09
N ALA A 142 -3.19 -27.60 26.07
CA ALA A 142 -2.76 -26.21 26.13
C ALA A 142 -1.79 -25.86 24.99
N GLU A 143 -0.84 -26.75 24.67
CA GLU A 143 0.08 -26.57 23.55
C GLU A 143 -0.64 -26.64 22.21
N VAL A 144 -1.54 -27.61 22.04
CA VAL A 144 -2.42 -27.73 20.87
C VAL A 144 -3.21 -26.45 20.64
N THR A 145 -3.84 -25.93 21.70
CA THR A 145 -4.61 -24.68 21.65
C THR A 145 -3.73 -23.50 21.26
N ARG A 146 -2.53 -23.38 21.84
CA ARG A 146 -1.58 -22.31 21.52
C ARG A 146 -1.12 -22.40 20.06
N ILE A 147 -0.74 -23.59 19.58
CA ILE A 147 -0.30 -23.82 18.20
C ILE A 147 -1.40 -23.42 17.21
N ASN A 148 -2.63 -23.89 17.43
CA ASN A 148 -3.76 -23.54 16.58
C ASN A 148 -4.06 -22.03 16.61
N LYS A 149 -3.99 -21.39 17.79
CA LYS A 149 -4.17 -19.94 17.92
C LYS A 149 -3.14 -19.16 17.11
N ILE A 150 -1.87 -19.58 17.12
CA ILE A 150 -0.80 -18.93 16.33
C ILE A 150 -1.05 -19.10 14.84
N LYS A 151 -1.38 -20.33 14.39
CA LYS A 151 -1.68 -20.60 12.98
C LYS A 151 -2.88 -19.78 12.49
N LEU A 152 -3.93 -19.70 13.30
CA LEU A 152 -5.11 -18.86 13.01
C LEU A 152 -4.76 -17.38 13.00
N GLY A 153 -4.00 -16.90 14.00
CA GLY A 153 -3.57 -15.51 14.08
C GLY A 153 -2.75 -15.07 12.88
N ARG A 154 -1.81 -15.90 12.43
CA ARG A 154 -1.03 -15.66 11.21
C ARG A 154 -1.87 -15.71 9.94
N THR A 155 -2.83 -16.63 9.85
CA THR A 155 -3.77 -16.69 8.71
C THR A 155 -4.59 -15.40 8.64
N LEU A 156 -5.13 -14.94 9.77
CA LEU A 156 -5.87 -13.68 9.84
C LEU A 156 -4.99 -12.46 9.61
N ALA A 157 -3.70 -12.51 9.96
CA ALA A 157 -2.75 -11.46 9.60
C ALA A 157 -2.58 -11.36 8.07
N ILE A 158 -2.43 -12.49 7.37
CA ILE A 158 -2.41 -12.53 5.90
C ILE A 158 -3.70 -11.96 5.33
N GLU A 159 -4.86 -12.45 5.78
CA GLU A 159 -6.18 -11.97 5.35
C GLU A 159 -6.32 -10.46 5.53
N THR A 160 -5.88 -9.94 6.69
CA THR A 160 -5.95 -8.51 7.00
C THR A 160 -5.11 -7.69 6.03
N VAL A 161 -3.87 -8.09 5.74
CA VAL A 161 -3.00 -7.38 4.79
C VAL A 161 -3.60 -7.43 3.38
N CYS A 162 -4.04 -8.61 2.93
CA CYS A 162 -4.62 -8.80 1.60
C CYS A 162 -5.93 -8.02 1.42
N GLY A 163 -6.76 -7.99 2.47
CA GLY A 163 -8.01 -7.24 2.53
C GLY A 163 -7.82 -5.73 2.37
N PHE A 164 -6.69 -5.18 2.83
CA PHE A 164 -6.39 -3.75 2.74
C PHE A 164 -5.57 -3.31 1.53
N LEU A 165 -5.23 -4.21 0.59
CA LEU A 165 -4.55 -3.80 -0.64
C LEU A 165 -5.38 -2.77 -1.40
N SER A 166 -4.73 -1.81 -2.06
CA SER A 166 -5.41 -0.93 -3.01
C SER A 166 -5.75 -1.69 -4.28
N ASP A 167 -6.76 -1.22 -5.02
CA ASP A 167 -7.13 -1.83 -6.31
C ASP A 167 -5.97 -1.74 -7.33
N GLU A 168 -5.12 -0.72 -7.22
CA GLU A 168 -3.88 -0.61 -7.99
C GLU A 168 -2.93 -1.79 -7.72
N LYS A 169 -2.66 -2.10 -6.44
CA LYS A 169 -1.81 -3.25 -6.07
C LYS A 169 -2.43 -4.59 -6.44
N VAL A 170 -3.77 -4.71 -6.41
CA VAL A 170 -4.45 -5.92 -6.87
C VAL A 170 -4.25 -6.11 -8.38
N ASN A 171 -4.40 -5.05 -9.17
CA ASN A 171 -4.14 -5.13 -10.62
C ASN A 171 -2.65 -5.44 -10.91
N GLU A 172 -1.73 -4.81 -10.18
CA GLU A 172 -0.29 -5.08 -10.29
C GLU A 172 0.04 -6.54 -9.91
N LEU A 173 -0.58 -7.10 -8.87
CA LEU A 173 -0.47 -8.51 -8.48
C LEU A 173 -0.91 -9.44 -9.61
N ILE A 174 -2.06 -9.16 -10.23
CA ILE A 174 -2.58 -9.95 -11.35
C ILE A 174 -1.60 -9.90 -12.53
N ALA A 175 -1.20 -8.71 -12.97
CA ALA A 175 -0.29 -8.55 -14.09
C ALA A 175 1.07 -9.21 -13.83
N THR A 176 1.64 -8.99 -12.63
CA THR A 176 3.00 -9.43 -12.31
C THR A 176 3.09 -10.94 -12.09
N HIS A 177 2.11 -11.53 -11.38
CA HIS A 177 2.24 -12.91 -10.93
C HIS A 177 1.35 -13.91 -11.66
N ILE A 178 0.17 -13.48 -12.13
CA ILE A 178 -0.81 -14.35 -12.79
C ILE A 178 -0.62 -14.31 -14.31
N GLU A 179 -0.73 -13.13 -14.92
CA GLU A 179 -0.64 -13.01 -16.38
C GLU A 179 0.76 -13.34 -16.92
N ASN A 180 1.80 -13.03 -16.16
CA ASN A 180 3.19 -13.35 -16.49
C ASN A 180 3.64 -14.74 -16.02
N HIS A 181 2.75 -15.56 -15.42
CA HIS A 181 3.07 -16.92 -14.95
C HIS A 181 4.33 -16.99 -14.07
N SER A 182 4.41 -16.11 -13.08
CA SER A 182 5.58 -16.07 -12.20
C SER A 182 5.65 -17.29 -11.27
N ARG A 183 6.79 -17.48 -10.59
CA ARG A 183 6.93 -18.50 -9.54
C ARG A 183 5.93 -18.39 -8.37
N TYR A 184 5.25 -17.25 -8.22
CA TYR A 184 4.25 -17.00 -7.17
C TYR A 184 2.81 -16.96 -7.72
N GLU A 185 2.54 -17.49 -8.93
CA GLU A 185 1.19 -17.51 -9.52
C GLU A 185 0.15 -18.11 -8.55
N GLU A 186 0.43 -19.28 -7.99
CA GLU A 186 -0.47 -19.94 -7.02
C GLU A 186 -0.71 -19.07 -5.78
N THR A 187 0.35 -18.48 -5.24
CA THR A 187 0.25 -17.57 -4.08
C THR A 187 -0.54 -16.30 -4.41
N ALA A 188 -0.48 -15.82 -5.65
CA ALA A 188 -1.29 -14.69 -6.08
C ALA A 188 -2.80 -15.03 -6.11
N TYR A 189 -3.17 -16.24 -6.55
CA TYR A 189 -4.57 -16.71 -6.42
C TYR A 189 -5.00 -16.78 -4.94
N GLU A 190 -4.13 -17.24 -4.04
CA GLU A 190 -4.41 -17.29 -2.61
C GLU A 190 -4.56 -15.88 -2.01
N ILE A 191 -3.74 -14.91 -2.40
CA ILE A 191 -3.86 -13.51 -1.98
C ILE A 191 -5.23 -12.93 -2.39
N LEU A 192 -5.68 -13.19 -3.62
CA LEU A 192 -7.00 -12.76 -4.08
C LEU A 192 -8.13 -13.39 -3.24
N MET A 193 -7.97 -14.67 -2.86
CA MET A 193 -8.96 -15.34 -2.02
C MET A 193 -8.95 -14.80 -0.58
N PHE A 194 -7.78 -14.59 0.03
CA PHE A 194 -7.66 -13.98 1.36
C PHE A 194 -8.25 -12.57 1.40
N ARG A 195 -8.01 -11.77 0.36
CA ARG A 195 -8.65 -10.46 0.19
C ARG A 195 -10.18 -10.60 0.15
N THR A 196 -10.67 -11.53 -0.67
CA THR A 196 -12.11 -11.79 -0.84
C THR A 196 -12.75 -12.14 0.51
N GLN A 197 -12.16 -13.08 1.25
CA GLN A 197 -12.67 -13.53 2.54
C GLN A 197 -12.67 -12.40 3.57
N PHE A 198 -11.57 -11.64 3.69
CA PHE A 198 -11.49 -10.53 4.62
C PHE A 198 -12.53 -9.43 4.33
N VAL A 199 -12.67 -9.05 3.05
CA VAL A 199 -13.64 -8.03 2.64
C VAL A 199 -15.07 -8.52 2.87
N ARG A 200 -15.39 -9.76 2.48
CA ARG A 200 -16.73 -10.35 2.62
C ARG A 200 -17.11 -10.55 4.09
N ASP A 201 -16.27 -11.23 4.84
CA ASP A 201 -16.62 -11.70 6.17
C ASP A 201 -16.37 -10.62 7.22
N ILE A 202 -15.21 -9.97 7.21
CA ILE A 202 -14.86 -9.01 8.26
C ILE A 202 -15.39 -7.62 7.94
N LEU A 203 -15.08 -7.06 6.77
CA LEU A 203 -15.43 -5.66 6.46
C LEU A 203 -16.90 -5.46 6.09
N LEU A 204 -17.51 -6.43 5.40
CA LEU A 204 -18.93 -6.38 5.06
C LEU A 204 -19.80 -7.03 6.13
N LYS A 205 -19.68 -8.34 6.35
CA LYS A 205 -20.63 -9.09 7.19
C LYS A 205 -20.53 -8.70 8.67
N GLU A 206 -19.36 -8.79 9.28
CA GLU A 206 -19.19 -8.55 10.72
C GLU A 206 -19.12 -7.05 11.06
N SER A 207 -18.73 -6.17 10.13
CA SER A 207 -18.62 -4.72 10.37
C SER A 207 -19.81 -3.91 9.84
N LEU A 208 -20.05 -3.85 8.52
CA LEU A 208 -21.04 -2.93 7.95
C LEU A 208 -22.47 -3.48 8.00
N LEU A 209 -22.67 -4.75 7.70
CA LEU A 209 -23.98 -5.41 7.58
C LEU A 209 -24.42 -6.08 8.90
N SER A 210 -23.62 -5.99 9.95
CA SER A 210 -24.00 -6.38 11.32
C SER A 210 -24.84 -5.30 12.01
N GLN A 211 -24.94 -4.11 11.42
CA GLN A 211 -25.73 -2.99 11.89
C GLN A 211 -26.55 -2.38 10.74
N PRO A 212 -27.60 -1.60 11.05
CA PRO A 212 -28.33 -0.87 10.02
C PRO A 212 -27.43 0.05 9.19
N LEU A 213 -27.64 0.05 7.86
CA LEU A 213 -26.95 0.95 6.92
C LEU A 213 -27.54 2.37 6.97
N SER A 214 -27.46 3.00 8.14
CA SER A 214 -28.20 4.22 8.47
C SER A 214 -27.61 5.54 7.93
N THR A 215 -26.48 5.51 7.24
CA THR A 215 -25.82 6.72 6.70
C THR A 215 -25.31 6.50 5.28
N VAL A 216 -25.28 7.59 4.49
CA VAL A 216 -24.70 7.58 3.13
C VAL A 216 -23.28 7.02 3.13
N GLY A 217 -22.46 7.38 4.13
CA GLY A 217 -21.09 6.86 4.25
C GLY A 217 -21.03 5.34 4.41
N LYS A 218 -21.89 4.75 5.25
CA LYS A 218 -21.96 3.28 5.41
C LYS A 218 -22.41 2.60 4.12
N ILE A 219 -23.40 3.16 3.43
CA ILE A 219 -23.93 2.63 2.17
C ILE A 219 -22.86 2.66 1.09
N ASN A 220 -22.23 3.82 0.90
CA ASN A 220 -21.15 3.99 -0.08
C ASN A 220 -20.00 3.02 0.20
N GLN A 221 -19.60 2.86 1.46
CA GLN A 221 -18.52 1.92 1.81
C GLN A 221 -18.91 0.46 1.56
N ALA A 222 -20.16 0.07 1.85
CA ALA A 222 -20.65 -1.28 1.57
C ALA A 222 -20.64 -1.57 0.06
N VAL A 223 -21.04 -0.60 -0.77
CA VAL A 223 -20.98 -0.72 -2.24
C VAL A 223 -19.53 -0.83 -2.73
N ILE A 224 -18.61 0.00 -2.20
CA ILE A 224 -17.18 -0.09 -2.56
C ILE A 224 -16.62 -1.48 -2.27
N TYR A 225 -16.88 -2.04 -1.08
CA TYR A 225 -16.43 -3.39 -0.75
C TYR A 225 -17.08 -4.46 -1.64
N ALA A 226 -18.36 -4.31 -1.97
CA ALA A 226 -19.02 -5.21 -2.90
C ALA A 226 -18.40 -5.14 -4.31
N GLN A 227 -17.99 -3.96 -4.77
CA GLN A 227 -17.30 -3.79 -6.06
C GLN A 227 -15.91 -4.46 -6.07
N GLN A 228 -15.18 -4.43 -4.96
CA GLN A 228 -13.91 -5.15 -4.85
C GLN A 228 -14.09 -6.66 -5.00
N LEU A 229 -15.15 -7.21 -4.42
CA LEU A 229 -15.50 -8.63 -4.58
C LEU A 229 -16.00 -8.94 -6.00
N ASP A 230 -16.84 -8.06 -6.55
CA ASP A 230 -17.37 -8.15 -7.92
C ASP A 230 -16.25 -8.21 -8.95
N PHE A 231 -15.23 -7.36 -8.81
CA PHE A 231 -14.05 -7.36 -9.66
C PHE A 231 -13.37 -8.73 -9.69
N ILE A 232 -13.05 -9.31 -8.53
CA ILE A 232 -12.38 -10.61 -8.43
C ILE A 232 -13.27 -11.74 -8.99
N ALA A 233 -14.56 -11.72 -8.66
CA ALA A 233 -15.52 -12.72 -9.10
C ALA A 233 -15.73 -12.74 -10.62
N ARG A 234 -15.45 -11.64 -11.32
CA ARG A 234 -15.55 -11.53 -12.79
C ARG A 234 -14.26 -11.84 -13.53
N LEU A 235 -13.14 -12.06 -12.84
CA LEU A 235 -11.89 -12.39 -13.51
C LEU A 235 -12.05 -13.70 -14.31
N PRO A 236 -11.40 -13.83 -15.49
CA PRO A 236 -11.53 -15.01 -16.34
C PRO A 236 -10.97 -16.29 -15.70
N PHE A 237 -10.20 -16.16 -14.62
CA PHE A 237 -9.62 -17.25 -13.85
C PHE A 237 -10.21 -17.33 -12.43
N SER A 238 -11.37 -16.72 -12.17
CA SER A 238 -11.99 -16.67 -10.83
C SER A 238 -12.16 -18.06 -10.18
N GLU A 239 -12.38 -19.10 -10.99
CA GLU A 239 -12.44 -20.51 -10.57
C GLU A 239 -11.13 -21.09 -9.98
N LYS A 240 -9.99 -20.45 -10.26
CA LYS A 240 -8.68 -20.80 -9.69
C LYS A 240 -8.41 -20.08 -8.37
N VAL A 241 -9.16 -19.02 -8.07
CA VAL A 241 -8.99 -18.24 -6.84
C VAL A 241 -9.44 -19.08 -5.65
N ALA A 242 -8.48 -19.53 -4.85
CA ALA A 242 -8.69 -20.41 -3.71
C ALA A 242 -7.54 -20.27 -2.72
N PHE A 243 -7.75 -20.69 -1.47
CA PHE A 243 -6.66 -20.88 -0.52
C PHE A 243 -6.77 -22.23 0.18
N LYS A 244 -5.62 -22.71 0.67
CA LYS A 244 -5.55 -23.91 1.50
C LYS A 244 -4.53 -23.74 2.61
N VAL A 245 -5.01 -23.64 3.85
CA VAL A 245 -4.19 -23.66 5.05
C VAL A 245 -4.31 -25.03 5.72
N SER A 246 -3.17 -25.68 5.96
CA SER A 246 -3.11 -27.00 6.61
C SER A 246 -2.26 -26.98 7.86
N GLY A 247 -2.26 -28.08 8.62
CA GLY A 247 -1.39 -28.27 9.78
C GLY A 247 -2.03 -27.87 11.11
N PHE A 248 -3.34 -27.64 11.14
CA PHE A 248 -4.07 -27.49 12.40
C PHE A 248 -4.17 -28.82 13.14
N LEU A 249 -4.09 -28.76 14.47
CA LEU A 249 -4.23 -29.93 15.34
C LEU A 249 -5.68 -30.05 15.82
N ALA A 250 -6.12 -31.27 16.12
CA ALA A 250 -7.45 -31.51 16.70
C ALA A 250 -7.65 -30.62 17.96
N PRO A 251 -8.84 -30.03 18.19
CA PRO A 251 -10.11 -30.33 17.53
C PRO A 251 -10.38 -29.52 16.24
N TYR A 252 -9.45 -28.68 15.79
CA TYR A 252 -9.62 -27.96 14.52
C TYR A 252 -9.51 -28.93 13.34
N PRO A 253 -10.22 -28.69 12.22
CA PRO A 253 -10.00 -29.45 11.00
C PRO A 253 -8.55 -29.26 10.57
N ASN A 254 -7.85 -30.35 10.25
CA ASN A 254 -6.43 -30.31 9.87
C ASN A 254 -6.16 -29.40 8.65
N VAL A 255 -7.18 -29.21 7.82
CA VAL A 255 -7.16 -28.34 6.64
C VAL A 255 -8.35 -27.41 6.67
N ILE A 256 -8.11 -26.13 6.41
CA ILE A 256 -9.09 -25.12 6.07
C ILE A 256 -8.83 -24.74 4.62
N GLU A 257 -9.82 -24.97 3.76
CA GLU A 257 -9.74 -24.61 2.34
C GLU A 257 -11.04 -23.92 1.92
N GLU A 258 -10.90 -22.92 1.05
CA GLU A 258 -12.02 -22.24 0.43
C GLU A 258 -11.69 -21.94 -1.02
N LYS A 259 -12.69 -22.06 -1.89
CA LYS A 259 -12.63 -21.64 -3.29
C LYS A 259 -13.61 -20.51 -3.48
N LEU A 260 -13.24 -19.54 -4.31
CA LEU A 260 -14.15 -18.49 -4.71
C LEU A 260 -15.35 -19.11 -5.43
N ASP A 261 -16.54 -18.86 -4.91
CA ASP A 261 -17.79 -19.10 -5.62
C ASP A 261 -18.33 -17.77 -6.14
N PRO A 262 -18.17 -17.44 -7.43
CA PRO A 262 -18.70 -16.20 -7.99
C PRO A 262 -20.20 -16.02 -7.77
N LYS A 263 -20.97 -17.11 -7.58
CA LYS A 263 -22.40 -17.05 -7.30
C LYS A 263 -22.73 -16.40 -5.95
N MET A 264 -21.76 -16.23 -5.06
CA MET A 264 -21.93 -15.50 -3.80
C MET A 264 -22.31 -14.03 -4.01
N MET A 265 -22.01 -13.47 -5.18
CA MET A 265 -22.20 -12.04 -5.45
C MET A 265 -23.67 -11.62 -5.49
N LEU A 266 -24.54 -12.41 -6.15
CA LEU A 266 -25.95 -12.04 -6.26
C LEU A 266 -26.66 -11.97 -4.89
N PRO A 267 -26.55 -12.99 -4.01
CA PRO A 267 -27.10 -12.90 -2.65
C PRO A 267 -26.52 -11.73 -1.85
N LEU A 268 -25.22 -11.46 -1.97
CA LEU A 268 -24.58 -10.36 -1.25
C LEU A 268 -25.13 -9.00 -1.69
N LEU A 269 -25.19 -8.74 -3.00
CA LEU A 269 -25.71 -7.49 -3.54
C LEU A 269 -27.18 -7.29 -3.18
N LYS A 270 -27.99 -8.35 -3.22
CA LYS A 270 -29.39 -8.33 -2.78
C LYS A 270 -29.53 -8.01 -1.29
N LYS A 271 -28.63 -8.54 -0.46
CA LYS A 271 -28.58 -8.21 0.97
C LYS A 271 -28.29 -6.72 1.20
N ILE A 272 -27.30 -6.17 0.48
CA ILE A 272 -26.98 -4.74 0.56
C ILE A 272 -28.17 -3.89 0.11
N GLU A 273 -28.78 -4.23 -1.04
CA GLU A 273 -29.95 -3.52 -1.56
C GLU A 273 -31.13 -3.53 -0.56
N LEU A 274 -31.41 -4.68 0.04
CA LEU A 274 -32.45 -4.82 1.05
C LEU A 274 -32.16 -3.97 2.29
N SER A 275 -30.94 -4.04 2.82
CA SER A 275 -30.52 -3.23 3.98
C SER A 275 -30.65 -1.74 3.68
N VAL A 276 -30.26 -1.28 2.50
CA VAL A 276 -30.43 0.13 2.11
C VAL A 276 -31.91 0.53 2.09
N LYS A 277 -32.77 -0.29 1.48
CA LYS A 277 -34.23 -0.01 1.39
C LYS A 277 -34.90 0.02 2.77
N GLN A 278 -34.44 -0.80 3.71
CA GLN A 278 -35.02 -0.94 5.05
C GLN A 278 -34.50 0.12 6.02
N ASP A 279 -33.19 0.35 6.02
CA ASP A 279 -32.49 1.09 7.08
C ASP A 279 -32.30 2.57 6.77
N PHE A 280 -32.48 2.98 5.51
CA PHE A 280 -32.13 4.32 5.06
C PHE A 280 -33.24 5.02 4.29
N LYS A 281 -33.52 6.25 4.70
CA LYS A 281 -34.42 7.18 4.01
C LYS A 281 -33.73 8.52 3.87
N MET A 282 -33.32 8.85 2.63
CA MET A 282 -32.59 10.09 2.28
C MET A 282 -33.28 11.34 2.84
N GLU A 283 -34.60 11.42 2.65
CA GLU A 283 -35.43 12.56 3.04
C GLU A 283 -35.51 12.77 4.56
N GLN A 284 -35.19 11.74 5.35
CA GLN A 284 -35.25 11.79 6.81
C GLN A 284 -33.90 12.17 7.44
N GLN A 285 -32.86 12.36 6.64
CA GLN A 285 -31.52 12.67 7.13
C GLN A 285 -31.32 14.16 7.37
N ASN A 286 -30.71 14.50 8.51
CA ASN A 286 -30.32 15.87 8.83
C ASN A 286 -28.84 16.11 8.50
N PHE A 287 -28.57 16.74 7.36
CA PHE A 287 -27.23 17.00 6.86
C PHE A 287 -26.64 18.36 7.29
N LYS A 288 -27.02 18.85 8.46
CA LYS A 288 -26.52 20.12 9.00
C LYS A 288 -25.03 20.02 9.37
N VAL A 289 -24.22 20.86 8.73
CA VAL A 289 -22.76 20.97 8.98
C VAL A 289 -22.36 22.34 9.50
N SER A 290 -23.24 23.34 9.40
CA SER A 290 -23.01 24.67 9.97
C SER A 290 -24.31 25.43 10.24
N ASN A 291 -24.20 26.65 10.75
CA ASN A 291 -25.33 27.57 10.86
C ASN A 291 -25.71 28.27 9.54
N SER A 292 -24.92 28.09 8.47
CA SER A 292 -25.23 28.62 7.13
C SER A 292 -26.16 27.67 6.39
N SER A 293 -27.30 28.19 5.92
CA SER A 293 -28.26 27.45 5.09
C SER A 293 -27.64 26.99 3.77
N GLU A 294 -26.85 27.84 3.12
CA GLU A 294 -26.15 27.53 1.87
C GLU A 294 -25.18 26.35 2.04
N LYS A 295 -24.36 26.36 3.10
CA LYS A 295 -23.44 25.25 3.38
C LYS A 295 -24.17 23.94 3.67
N ASN A 296 -25.32 24.01 4.34
CA ASN A 296 -26.13 22.82 4.63
C ASN A 296 -26.79 22.27 3.35
N ALA A 297 -27.30 23.15 2.48
CA ALA A 297 -27.84 22.76 1.18
C ALA A 297 -26.76 22.13 0.28
N GLN A 298 -25.56 22.72 0.25
CA GLN A 298 -24.42 22.16 -0.47
C GLN A 298 -24.03 20.78 0.06
N ASN A 299 -23.98 20.61 1.40
CA ASN A 299 -23.69 19.31 1.98
C ASN A 299 -24.78 18.27 1.67
N GLN A 300 -26.06 18.66 1.72
CA GLN A 300 -27.16 17.79 1.32
C GLN A 300 -27.03 17.34 -0.14
N GLN A 301 -26.64 18.24 -1.04
CA GLN A 301 -26.39 17.88 -2.44
C GLN A 301 -25.25 16.87 -2.56
N ILE A 302 -24.11 17.11 -1.92
CA ILE A 302 -22.96 16.20 -1.93
C ILE A 302 -23.36 14.80 -1.43
N GLN A 303 -24.10 14.72 -0.33
CA GLN A 303 -24.55 13.44 0.22
C GLN A 303 -25.54 12.73 -0.72
N SER A 304 -26.41 13.48 -1.37
CA SER A 304 -27.34 12.94 -2.39
C SER A 304 -26.58 12.37 -3.58
N ASP A 305 -25.57 13.08 -4.07
CA ASP A 305 -24.77 12.64 -5.21
C ASP A 305 -23.97 11.36 -4.90
N ILE A 306 -23.37 11.29 -3.71
CA ILE A 306 -22.67 10.08 -3.23
C ILE A 306 -23.64 8.91 -3.14
N PHE A 307 -24.82 9.13 -2.54
CA PHE A 307 -25.84 8.09 -2.41
C PHE A 307 -26.30 7.59 -3.78
N ASN A 308 -26.68 8.49 -4.69
CA ASN A 308 -27.16 8.14 -6.03
C ASN A 308 -26.12 7.34 -6.81
N LYS A 309 -24.84 7.76 -6.76
CA LYS A 309 -23.74 7.03 -7.40
C LYS A 309 -23.56 5.63 -6.82
N ALA A 310 -23.64 5.48 -5.49
CA ALA A 310 -23.54 4.18 -4.84
C ALA A 310 -24.70 3.24 -5.26
N ILE A 311 -25.93 3.77 -5.35
CA ILE A 311 -27.10 3.00 -5.82
C ILE A 311 -26.98 2.61 -7.29
N GLU A 312 -26.52 3.52 -8.15
CA GLU A 312 -26.26 3.22 -9.56
C GLU A 312 -25.27 2.06 -9.70
N GLN A 313 -24.15 2.12 -8.97
CA GLN A 313 -23.13 1.08 -8.96
C GLN A 313 -23.66 -0.26 -8.44
N LEU A 314 -24.45 -0.24 -7.37
CA LEU A 314 -25.11 -1.44 -6.83
C LEU A 314 -26.04 -2.07 -7.88
N ASN A 315 -26.83 -1.26 -8.58
CA ASN A 315 -27.76 -1.73 -9.60
C ASN A 315 -27.05 -2.33 -10.81
N VAL A 316 -25.92 -1.74 -11.25
CA VAL A 316 -25.07 -2.31 -12.32
C VAL A 316 -24.58 -3.70 -11.93
N GLY A 317 -24.13 -3.87 -10.68
CA GLY A 317 -23.74 -5.17 -10.14
C GLY A 317 -24.89 -6.19 -10.15
N LEU A 318 -26.05 -5.79 -9.61
CA LEU A 318 -27.25 -6.63 -9.56
C LEU A 318 -27.68 -7.09 -10.96
N GLN A 319 -27.80 -6.17 -11.91
CA GLN A 319 -28.22 -6.48 -13.29
C GLN A 319 -27.28 -7.49 -13.96
N TYR A 320 -25.96 -7.31 -13.78
CA TYR A 320 -24.99 -8.26 -14.32
C TYR A 320 -25.19 -9.66 -13.73
N TRP A 321 -25.22 -9.79 -12.41
CA TRP A 321 -25.31 -11.11 -11.79
C TRP A 321 -26.68 -11.76 -11.96
N GLU A 322 -27.76 -10.99 -12.06
CA GLU A 322 -29.09 -11.54 -12.40
C GLU A 322 -29.14 -12.09 -13.83
N ALA A 323 -28.41 -11.49 -14.77
CA ALA A 323 -28.31 -11.99 -16.14
C ALA A 323 -27.36 -13.21 -16.28
N ASN A 324 -26.35 -13.31 -15.41
CA ASN A 324 -25.26 -14.29 -15.55
C ASN A 324 -25.27 -15.42 -14.50
N THR A 325 -26.15 -15.39 -13.50
CA THR A 325 -26.30 -16.48 -12.52
C THR A 325 -27.40 -17.44 -12.99
N PRO A 326 -27.10 -18.72 -13.30
CA PRO A 326 -28.12 -19.71 -13.67
C PRO A 326 -29.16 -19.86 -12.56
N LYS A 327 -30.44 -19.95 -12.94
CA LYS A 327 -31.58 -20.14 -12.03
C LYS A 327 -31.59 -21.51 -11.36
#